data_AF-A0A7C4YTI0-F1
#
_entry.id   AF-A0A7C4YTI0-F1
#
_cell.length_a   1.000
_cell.length_b   1.000
_cell.length_c   1.000
_cell.angle_alpha   90.00
_cell.angle_beta   90.00
_cell.angle_gamma   90.00
#
_symmetry.space_group_name_H-M   'P 1'
#
loop_
_entity.id
_entity.type
_entity.pdbx_description
1 polymer ?
#
loop_
_entity_poly.entity_id
_entity_poly.type
_entity_poly.pdbx_seq_one_letter_code
_entity_poly.pdbx_strand_id
1 'polypeptide(L)'
;MTATSKYFSGVEKAGDAHHEEEQDPKQYLMFDPKPRGEMNAMVMESMLTTSWKFWLVLGILAFLVVTCFVYAWGYMISEGLWVAGVMRPSYWGIFLVNTVFWIGISHAGTFISAILRVFKAEFRRPFTRAAELMTTFGLIQAGASIFMHLGR
;
A
#
# COMPACT_ATOMS: atom_id res chain seq x y z
N MET A 1 -55.67 -45.31 -11.31
CA MET A 1 -54.45 -45.20 -10.49
C MET A 1 -53.74 -43.87 -10.81
N THR A 2 -54.40 -42.73 -10.58
CA THR A 2 -53.97 -41.43 -11.15
C THR A 2 -53.62 -40.39 -10.08
N ALA A 3 -53.79 -40.71 -8.80
CA ALA A 3 -53.49 -39.79 -7.70
C ALA A 3 -51.99 -39.78 -7.33
N THR A 4 -51.30 -40.93 -7.41
CA THR A 4 -49.90 -41.08 -6.96
C THR A 4 -48.89 -40.28 -7.80
N SER A 5 -49.17 -40.06 -9.09
CA SER A 5 -48.28 -39.31 -9.99
C SER A 5 -48.22 -37.81 -9.66
N LYS A 6 -49.33 -37.23 -9.18
CA LYS A 6 -49.38 -35.80 -8.82
C LYS A 6 -48.62 -35.50 -7.53
N TYR A 7 -48.61 -36.44 -6.57
CA TYR A 7 -47.80 -36.34 -5.36
C TYR A 7 -46.31 -36.46 -5.65
N PHE A 8 -45.91 -37.33 -6.58
CA PHE A 8 -44.50 -37.48 -6.98
C PHE A 8 -43.97 -36.23 -7.71
N SER A 9 -44.75 -35.64 -8.62
CA SER A 9 -44.38 -34.39 -9.32
C SER A 9 -44.28 -33.18 -8.39
N GLY A 10 -45.09 -33.11 -7.33
CA GLY A 10 -45.01 -32.05 -6.32
C GLY A 10 -43.81 -32.19 -5.39
N VAL A 11 -43.37 -33.42 -5.11
CA VAL A 11 -42.14 -33.72 -4.35
C VAL A 11 -40.89 -33.50 -5.18
N GLU A 12 -40.94 -33.79 -6.49
CA GLU A 12 -39.86 -33.46 -7.43
C GLU A 12 -39.68 -31.94 -7.53
N LYS A 13 -40.77 -31.17 -7.71
CA LYS A 13 -40.71 -29.70 -7.69
C LYS A 13 -40.35 -29.09 -6.33
N ALA A 14 -40.71 -29.73 -5.22
CA ALA A 14 -40.31 -29.28 -3.89
C ALA A 14 -38.86 -29.67 -3.55
N GLY A 15 -38.36 -30.76 -4.11
CA GLY A 15 -36.95 -31.17 -4.05
C GLY A 15 -36.07 -30.27 -4.92
N ASP A 16 -36.56 -29.88 -6.10
CA ASP A 16 -35.84 -28.99 -7.03
C ASP A 16 -35.77 -27.55 -6.50
N ALA A 17 -36.79 -27.09 -5.76
CA ALA A 17 -36.77 -25.78 -5.10
C ALA A 17 -35.79 -25.69 -3.91
N HIS A 18 -35.30 -26.83 -3.40
CA HIS A 18 -34.27 -26.89 -2.36
C HIS A 18 -32.85 -27.08 -2.90
N HIS A 19 -32.68 -27.17 -4.22
CA HIS A 19 -31.39 -27.25 -4.91
C HIS A 19 -31.04 -26.01 -5.73
N GLU A 20 -31.83 -24.93 -5.63
CA GLU A 20 -31.53 -23.60 -6.18
C GLU A 20 -31.05 -22.59 -5.14
N GLU A 21 -30.81 -23.01 -3.89
CA GLU A 21 -29.73 -22.40 -3.12
C GLU A 21 -28.43 -23.05 -3.61
N GLU A 22 -28.02 -22.68 -4.82
CA GLU A 22 -26.64 -22.76 -5.24
C GLU A 22 -25.88 -21.87 -4.25
N GLN A 23 -25.51 -22.49 -3.15
CA GLN A 23 -24.67 -21.96 -2.10
C GLN A 23 -23.34 -21.73 -2.79
N ASP A 24 -23.19 -20.54 -3.40
CA ASP A 24 -22.09 -20.16 -4.26
C ASP A 24 -20.80 -20.58 -3.55
N PRO A 25 -20.05 -21.56 -4.09
CA PRO A 25 -18.85 -22.06 -3.46
C PRO A 25 -17.83 -20.93 -3.21
N LYS A 26 -17.91 -19.83 -3.97
CA LYS A 26 -17.11 -18.62 -3.78
C LYS A 26 -17.49 -17.86 -2.51
N GLN A 27 -18.74 -17.98 -2.07
CA GLN A 27 -19.29 -17.36 -0.87
C GLN A 27 -18.89 -18.11 0.42
N TYR A 28 -18.56 -19.40 0.31
CA TYR A 28 -17.95 -20.20 1.40
C TYR A 28 -16.41 -20.17 1.36
N LEU A 29 -15.80 -20.03 0.17
CA LEU A 29 -14.35 -19.85 0.00
C LEU A 29 -13.81 -18.48 0.45
N MET A 30 -14.69 -17.48 0.62
CA MET A 30 -14.31 -16.11 0.97
C MET A 30 -14.24 -15.83 2.48
N PHE A 31 -14.79 -16.71 3.33
CA PHE A 31 -14.80 -16.54 4.78
C PHE A 31 -13.94 -17.53 5.56
N ASP A 32 -13.39 -18.56 4.90
CA ASP A 32 -12.40 -19.42 5.54
C ASP A 32 -11.02 -18.75 5.45
N PRO A 33 -10.37 -18.38 6.57
CA PRO A 33 -9.00 -17.90 6.53
C PRO A 33 -8.13 -18.99 5.94
N LYS A 34 -7.69 -18.81 4.69
CA LYS A 34 -6.83 -19.78 3.99
C LYS A 34 -5.74 -20.28 4.95
N PRO A 35 -5.49 -21.60 5.01
CA PRO A 35 -4.55 -22.18 5.94
C PRO A 35 -3.21 -21.45 5.84
N ARG A 36 -2.55 -21.24 7.00
CA ARG A 36 -1.35 -20.38 7.09
C ARG A 36 -0.25 -20.76 6.09
N GLY A 37 -0.16 -22.03 5.72
CA GLY A 37 0.74 -22.52 4.67
C GLY A 37 0.45 -21.93 3.29
N GLU A 38 -0.80 -21.90 2.87
CA GLU A 38 -1.23 -21.31 1.59
C GLU A 38 -1.07 -19.79 1.59
N MET A 39 -1.40 -19.11 2.69
CA MET A 39 -1.20 -17.66 2.80
C MET A 39 0.28 -17.29 2.66
N ASN A 40 1.18 -18.03 3.32
CA ASN A 40 2.61 -17.82 3.18
C ASN A 40 3.08 -18.10 1.76
N ALA A 41 2.59 -19.16 1.12
CA ALA A 41 2.90 -19.48 -0.27
C ALA A 41 2.47 -18.35 -1.22
N MET A 42 1.28 -17.78 -1.06
CA MET A 42 0.80 -16.65 -1.88
C MET A 42 1.63 -15.37 -1.70
N VAL A 43 2.01 -15.05 -0.45
CA VAL A 43 2.90 -13.90 -0.18
C VAL A 43 4.27 -14.13 -0.81
N MET A 44 4.79 -15.35 -0.70
CA MET A 44 6.09 -15.70 -1.26
C MET A 44 6.06 -15.73 -2.79
N GLU A 45 4.98 -16.23 -3.37
CA GLU A 45 4.73 -16.18 -4.81
C GLU A 45 4.71 -14.73 -5.32
N SER A 46 4.13 -13.79 -4.57
CA SER A 46 4.16 -12.36 -4.92
C SER A 46 5.57 -11.75 -4.87
N MET A 47 6.49 -12.33 -4.08
CA MET A 47 7.89 -11.91 -4.04
C MET A 47 8.74 -12.58 -5.13
N LEU A 48 8.37 -13.78 -5.55
CA LEU A 48 9.13 -14.59 -6.53
C LEU A 48 8.66 -14.38 -7.97
N THR A 49 7.39 -14.06 -8.16
CA THR A 49 6.80 -13.83 -9.48
C THR A 49 6.65 -12.33 -9.71
N THR A 50 7.33 -11.81 -10.72
CA THR A 50 7.31 -10.39 -11.03
C THR A 50 6.99 -10.19 -12.50
N SER A 51 5.90 -9.47 -12.80
CA SER A 51 5.48 -9.19 -14.17
C SER A 51 6.39 -8.14 -14.83
N TRP A 52 6.53 -8.17 -16.16
CA TRP A 52 7.24 -7.13 -16.92
C TRP A 52 6.71 -5.72 -16.64
N LYS A 53 5.39 -5.60 -16.39
CA LYS A 53 4.74 -4.33 -16.05
C LYS A 53 5.28 -3.74 -14.74
N PHE A 54 5.58 -4.60 -13.76
CA PHE A 54 6.18 -4.17 -12.49
C PHE A 54 7.57 -3.58 -12.73
N TRP A 55 8.40 -4.25 -13.53
CA TRP A 55 9.74 -3.76 -13.87
C TRP A 55 9.71 -2.44 -14.64
N LEU A 56 8.73 -2.27 -15.53
CA LEU A 56 8.51 -1.01 -16.25
C LEU A 56 8.19 0.12 -15.26
N VAL A 57 7.20 -0.07 -14.38
CA VAL A 57 6.81 0.93 -13.38
C VAL A 57 7.96 1.24 -12.42
N LEU A 58 8.64 0.21 -11.93
CA LEU A 58 9.81 0.36 -11.07
C LEU A 58 10.93 1.14 -11.77
N GLY A 59 11.21 0.83 -13.03
CA GLY A 59 12.21 1.52 -13.84
C GLY A 59 11.89 3.00 -14.03
N ILE A 60 10.63 3.34 -14.32
CA ILE A 60 10.17 4.73 -14.42
C ILE A 60 10.32 5.44 -13.08
N LEU A 61 9.87 4.82 -11.99
CA LEU A 61 9.92 5.44 -10.67
C LEU A 61 11.38 5.66 -10.20
N ALA A 62 12.24 4.67 -10.44
CA ALA A 62 13.68 4.77 -10.17
C ALA A 62 14.33 5.86 -11.02
N PHE A 63 14.00 5.95 -12.31
CA PHE A 63 14.51 7.00 -13.20
C PHE A 63 14.09 8.40 -12.72
N LEU A 64 12.84 8.56 -12.28
CA LEU A 64 12.35 9.82 -11.71
C LEU A 64 13.10 10.18 -10.42
N VAL A 65 13.36 9.22 -9.54
CA VAL A 65 14.14 9.48 -8.31
C VAL A 65 15.57 9.90 -8.66
N VAL A 66 16.23 9.21 -9.58
CA VAL A 66 17.62 9.54 -9.96
C VAL A 66 17.69 10.92 -10.63
N THR A 67 16.76 11.25 -11.53
CA THR A 67 16.79 12.53 -12.26
C THR A 67 16.27 13.70 -11.43
N CYS A 68 15.14 13.56 -10.73
CA CYS A 68 14.56 14.67 -9.98
C CYS A 68 15.25 14.90 -8.62
N PHE A 69 15.75 13.84 -7.98
CA PHE A 69 16.37 13.97 -6.65
C PHE A 69 17.89 13.97 -6.72
N VAL A 70 18.52 12.92 -7.25
CA VAL A 70 19.98 12.77 -7.21
C VAL A 70 20.68 13.80 -8.12
N TYR A 71 20.21 13.97 -9.36
CA TYR A 71 20.80 14.95 -10.27
C TYR A 71 20.55 16.39 -9.82
N ALA A 72 19.34 16.72 -9.37
CA ALA A 72 19.05 18.06 -8.84
C ALA A 72 19.89 18.38 -7.59
N TRP A 73 20.07 17.40 -6.70
CA TRP A 73 20.94 17.55 -5.54
C TRP A 73 22.41 17.72 -5.95
N GLY A 74 22.91 16.91 -6.89
CA GLY A 74 24.27 17.05 -7.42
C GLY A 74 24.52 18.43 -8.06
N TYR A 75 23.58 18.91 -8.86
CA TYR A 75 23.62 20.23 -9.48
C TYR A 75 23.67 21.35 -8.44
N MET A 76 22.91 21.20 -7.35
CA MET A 76 22.91 22.15 -6.25
C MET A 76 24.22 22.16 -5.45
N ILE A 77 24.91 21.02 -5.34
CA ILE A 77 26.24 20.96 -4.72
C ILE A 77 27.27 21.72 -5.59
N SER A 78 27.16 21.67 -6.92
CA SER A 78 28.11 22.35 -7.82
C SER A 78 27.87 23.85 -7.94
N GLU A 79 26.62 24.29 -8.06
CA GLU A 79 26.27 25.71 -8.29
C GLU A 79 26.01 26.48 -6.98
N GLY A 80 25.68 25.76 -5.89
CA GLY A 80 25.39 26.32 -4.58
C GLY A 80 23.89 26.48 -4.28
N LEU A 81 23.60 26.84 -3.02
CA LEU A 81 22.23 26.90 -2.47
C LEU A 81 21.32 27.98 -3.08
N TRP A 82 21.88 28.95 -3.83
CA TRP A 82 21.09 30.02 -4.45
C TRP A 82 20.16 29.48 -5.54
N VAL A 83 20.51 28.37 -6.20
CA VAL A 83 19.68 27.69 -7.21
C VAL A 83 18.33 27.28 -6.64
N ALA A 84 18.29 26.92 -5.35
CA ALA A 84 17.09 26.55 -4.64
C ALA A 84 16.25 27.76 -4.15
N GLY A 85 16.60 28.99 -4.56
CA GLY A 85 15.90 30.21 -4.18
C GLY A 85 16.11 30.63 -2.73
N VAL A 86 17.14 30.09 -2.07
CA VAL A 86 17.51 30.50 -0.71
C VAL A 86 18.34 31.78 -0.79
N MET A 87 17.75 32.89 -0.33
CA MET A 87 18.34 34.22 -0.36
C MET A 87 18.03 34.96 0.95
N ARG A 88 18.89 35.91 1.34
CA ARG A 88 18.64 36.73 2.54
C ARG A 88 17.38 37.59 2.31
N PRO A 89 16.40 37.62 3.24
CA PRO A 89 16.42 37.14 4.63
C PRO A 89 15.88 35.71 4.87
N SER A 90 15.40 35.00 3.86
CA SER A 90 14.82 33.65 3.98
C SER A 90 15.88 32.56 3.77
N TYR A 91 16.52 32.14 4.87
CA TYR A 91 17.62 31.17 4.83
C TYR A 91 17.19 29.72 4.62
N TRP A 92 15.95 29.36 4.95
CA TRP A 92 15.55 27.95 4.94
C TRP A 92 14.64 27.59 3.75
N GLY A 93 13.85 28.55 3.26
CA GLY A 93 13.03 28.46 2.06
C GLY A 93 12.34 27.09 1.86
N ILE A 94 12.59 26.50 0.71
CA ILE A 94 11.99 25.22 0.27
C ILE A 94 12.45 24.01 1.10
N PHE A 95 13.65 24.05 1.70
CA PHE A 95 14.18 22.91 2.46
C PHE A 95 13.40 22.66 3.75
N LEU A 96 13.01 23.73 4.47
CA LEU A 96 12.19 23.58 5.68
C LEU A 96 10.80 23.12 5.33
N VAL A 97 10.18 23.69 4.28
CA VAL A 97 8.86 23.27 3.80
C VAL A 97 8.87 21.77 3.46
N ASN A 98 9.88 21.31 2.71
CA ASN A 98 10.01 19.91 2.36
C ASN A 98 10.25 19.03 3.61
N THR A 99 11.14 19.45 4.52
CA THR A 99 11.40 18.72 5.77
C THR A 99 10.13 18.54 6.59
N VAL A 100 9.36 19.61 6.82
CA VAL A 100 8.12 19.57 7.59
C VAL A 100 7.05 18.74 6.88
N PHE A 101 6.95 18.86 5.55
CA PHE A 101 6.03 18.06 4.75
C PHE A 101 6.29 16.55 4.92
N TRP A 102 7.55 16.12 4.78
CA TRP A 102 7.91 14.71 4.93
C TRP A 102 7.76 14.20 6.37
N ILE A 103 8.06 15.03 7.37
CA ILE A 103 7.75 14.72 8.78
C ILE A 103 6.25 14.53 8.98
N GLY A 104 5.41 15.39 8.38
CA GLY A 104 3.96 15.27 8.43
C GLY A 104 3.45 13.94 7.84
N ILE A 105 3.99 13.54 6.69
CA ILE A 105 3.73 12.22 6.08
C ILE A 105 4.13 11.08 7.04
N SER A 106 5.28 11.18 7.71
CA SER A 106 5.69 10.18 8.69
C SER A 106 4.76 10.11 9.91
N HIS A 107 4.26 11.24 10.41
CA HIS A 107 3.28 11.27 11.49
C HIS A 107 1.94 10.64 11.09
N ALA A 108 1.52 10.81 9.83
CA ALA A 108 0.32 10.14 9.33
C ALA A 108 0.47 8.61 9.42
N GLY A 109 1.65 8.06 9.11
CA GLY A 109 1.93 6.63 9.25
C GLY A 109 1.82 6.12 10.70
N THR A 110 2.41 6.83 11.66
CA THR A 110 2.31 6.45 13.07
C THR A 110 0.88 6.57 13.61
N PHE A 111 0.14 7.59 13.18
CA PHE A 111 -1.27 7.76 13.49
C PHE A 111 -2.12 6.60 12.95
N ILE A 112 -1.92 6.19 11.69
CA ILE A 112 -2.63 5.04 11.09
C ILE A 112 -2.34 3.74 11.85
N SER A 113 -1.09 3.50 12.25
CA SER A 113 -0.74 2.33 13.06
C SER A 113 -1.42 2.33 14.44
N ALA A 114 -1.46 3.49 15.09
CA ALA A 114 -2.10 3.67 16.39
C ALA A 114 -3.63 3.50 16.31
N ILE A 115 -4.28 4.13 15.34
CA ILE A 115 -5.75 4.12 15.23
C ILE A 115 -6.27 2.71 14.91
N LEU A 116 -5.59 1.97 14.03
CA LEU A 116 -5.93 0.57 13.72
C LEU A 116 -5.74 -0.35 14.94
N ARG A 117 -4.78 -0.03 15.82
CA ARG A 117 -4.59 -0.74 17.09
C ARG A 117 -5.70 -0.43 18.08
N VAL A 118 -6.12 0.83 18.20
CA VAL A 118 -7.20 1.27 19.10
C VAL A 118 -8.54 0.64 18.71
N PHE A 119 -8.88 0.64 17.41
CA PHE A 119 -10.12 0.04 16.92
C PHE A 119 -10.11 -1.49 16.87
N LYS A 120 -9.00 -2.15 17.26
CA LYS A 120 -8.84 -3.60 17.25
C LYS A 120 -9.22 -4.26 15.90
N ALA A 121 -9.02 -3.57 14.79
CA ALA A 121 -9.36 -4.09 13.46
C ALA A 121 -8.57 -5.38 13.16
N GLU A 122 -9.25 -6.45 12.73
CA GLU A 122 -8.60 -7.74 12.43
C GLU A 122 -7.75 -7.69 11.15
N PHE A 123 -8.12 -6.83 10.19
CA PHE A 123 -7.41 -6.60 8.93
C PHE A 123 -6.17 -5.68 9.06
N ARG A 124 -5.78 -5.27 10.28
CA ARG A 124 -4.72 -4.26 10.49
C ARG A 124 -3.32 -4.67 10.01
N ARG A 125 -3.04 -5.97 9.91
CA ARG A 125 -1.68 -6.52 9.66
C ARG A 125 -1.00 -5.95 8.40
N PRO A 126 -1.60 -5.99 7.19
CA PRO A 126 -1.01 -5.39 5.98
C PRO A 126 -0.89 -3.86 6.08
N PHE A 127 -1.90 -3.18 6.60
CA PHE A 127 -1.92 -1.72 6.69
C PHE A 127 -0.90 -1.17 7.68
N THR A 128 -0.73 -1.79 8.84
CA THR A 128 0.29 -1.40 9.83
C THR A 128 1.69 -1.51 9.25
N ARG A 129 2.00 -2.57 8.47
CA ARG A 129 3.30 -2.70 7.80
C ARG A 129 3.53 -1.62 6.74
N ALA A 130 2.51 -1.30 5.95
CA ALA A 130 2.60 -0.21 4.98
C ALA A 130 2.80 1.15 5.66
N ALA A 131 2.11 1.38 6.78
CA ALA A 131 2.24 2.61 7.58
C ALA A 131 3.63 2.75 8.24
N GLU A 132 4.22 1.64 8.70
CA GLU A 132 5.60 1.60 9.18
C GLU A 132 6.59 1.97 8.07
N LEU A 133 6.44 1.38 6.88
CA LEU A 133 7.28 1.72 5.72
C LEU A 133 7.16 3.20 5.34
N MET A 134 5.94 3.73 5.26
CA MET A 134 5.67 5.15 4.98
C MET A 134 6.38 6.05 5.99
N THR A 135 6.34 5.70 7.27
CA THR A 135 7.01 6.45 8.34
C THR A 135 8.52 6.48 8.12
N THR A 136 9.13 5.32 7.88
CA THR A 136 10.58 5.21 7.66
C THR A 136 11.03 5.98 6.43
N PHE A 137 10.35 5.83 5.29
CA PHE A 137 10.71 6.55 4.06
C PHE A 137 10.54 8.07 4.21
N GLY A 138 9.49 8.54 4.87
CA GLY A 138 9.30 9.96 5.13
C GLY A 138 10.39 10.54 6.04
N LEU A 139 10.85 9.80 7.06
CA LEU A 139 11.92 10.26 7.94
C LEU A 139 13.28 10.30 7.24
N ILE A 140 13.57 9.30 6.41
CA ILE A 140 14.79 9.29 5.58
C ILE A 140 14.81 10.51 4.66
N GLN A 141 13.69 10.81 4.01
CA GLN A 141 13.61 11.94 3.09
C GLN A 141 13.65 13.30 3.80
N ALA A 142 13.01 13.43 4.97
CA ALA A 142 13.12 14.60 5.82
C ALA A 142 14.56 14.84 6.31
N GLY A 143 15.26 13.75 6.70
CA GLY A 143 16.68 13.81 7.05
C GLY A 143 17.53 14.26 5.88
N ALA A 144 17.28 13.71 4.68
CA ALA A 144 17.98 14.10 3.48
C ALA A 144 17.81 15.60 3.17
N SER A 145 16.60 16.17 3.31
CA SER A 145 16.41 17.61 3.09
C SER A 145 17.13 18.51 4.08
N ILE A 146 17.32 18.07 5.32
CA ILE A 146 18.18 18.77 6.28
C ILE A 146 19.64 18.71 5.82
N PHE A 147 20.14 17.53 5.44
CA PHE A 147 21.51 17.36 4.94
C PHE A 147 21.79 18.20 3.70
N MET A 148 20.83 18.25 2.76
CA MET A 148 20.90 19.08 1.57
C MET A 148 21.04 20.57 1.89
N HIS A 149 20.42 21.03 2.98
CA HIS A 149 20.48 22.42 3.41
C HIS A 149 21.81 22.79 4.10
N LEU A 150 22.54 21.82 4.66
CA LEU A 150 23.82 22.03 5.35
C LEU A 150 25.01 22.31 4.40
N GLY A 151 24.74 22.90 3.23
CA GLY A 151 25.71 23.21 2.18
C GLY A 151 26.91 23.98 2.72
N ARG A 152 28.03 23.28 2.81
CA ARG A 152 29.38 23.85 2.93
C ARG A 152 29.97 23.95 1.54
#